data_AF-A0A2G5DPC5-F1
#
_entry.id   AF-A0A2G5DPC5-F1
#
_cell.length_a   1.000
_cell.length_b   1.000
_cell.length_c   1.000
_cell.angle_alpha   90.00
_cell.angle_beta   90.00
_cell.angle_gamma   90.00
#
_symmetry.space_group_name_H-M   'P 1'
#
loop_
_entity.id
_entity.type
_entity.pdbx_description
1 polymer ?
#
loop_
_entity_poly.entity_id
_entity_poly.type
_entity_poly.pdbx_seq_one_letter_code
_entity_poly.pdbx_strand_id
1 'polypeptide(L)'
;MILFWPSCNIVPCNIQYLWCLHCGHIYRGRNESCSGPGSKACREKMRRDKLNDRFADLSSILEPGRPAKTDKTAILGDAIRVLNQLRAESQELKVANEKLQEDIKNLKTEKNELREEKGLLKADKERIEQQMKAMAIVPGGIVPPHPAAYQAGVNKFMAFPSYGGYPMWQYIPPAALDTSQDHVLRPPVA
;
A
#
# COMPACT_ATOMS: atom_id res chain seq x y z
N MET A 1 -66.35 1.64 -66.59
CA MET A 1 -65.08 1.16 -67.18
C MET A 1 -63.97 1.54 -66.22
N ILE A 2 -63.12 0.58 -65.87
CA ILE A 2 -62.06 0.66 -64.87
C ILE A 2 -60.93 1.58 -65.37
N LEU A 3 -60.05 2.00 -64.43
CA LEU A 3 -58.62 2.34 -64.57
C LEU A 3 -58.39 3.86 -64.66
N PHE A 4 -57.40 4.48 -64.02
CA PHE A 4 -56.23 4.04 -63.27
C PHE A 4 -55.69 5.31 -62.57
N TRP A 5 -55.17 5.20 -61.36
CA TRP A 5 -54.16 6.15 -60.91
C TRP A 5 -52.81 5.61 -61.38
N PRO A 6 -51.89 6.45 -61.88
CA PRO A 6 -50.60 6.45 -61.20
C PRO A 6 -49.88 7.82 -61.15
N SER A 7 -49.03 7.90 -60.13
CA SER A 7 -47.77 8.66 -60.08
C SER A 7 -47.79 10.11 -59.60
N CYS A 8 -47.64 10.23 -58.28
CA CYS A 8 -46.60 11.00 -57.58
C CYS A 8 -45.96 12.20 -58.31
N ASN A 9 -46.14 13.39 -57.74
CA ASN A 9 -45.04 14.32 -57.54
C ASN A 9 -45.29 15.23 -56.32
N ILE A 10 -44.34 15.14 -55.37
CA ILE A 10 -43.74 16.24 -54.60
C ILE A 10 -44.71 17.33 -54.10
N VAL A 11 -45.01 17.31 -52.79
CA VAL A 11 -45.44 18.49 -52.02
C VAL A 11 -44.77 18.43 -50.64
N PRO A 12 -44.27 19.56 -50.10
CA PRO A 12 -43.00 19.61 -49.40
C PRO A 12 -43.12 19.39 -47.89
N CYS A 13 -42.01 18.93 -47.30
CA CYS A 13 -41.68 19.12 -45.89
C CYS A 13 -41.89 20.59 -45.52
N ASN A 14 -42.97 20.89 -44.79
CA ASN A 14 -43.11 22.17 -44.12
C ASN A 14 -43.32 21.97 -42.63
N ILE A 15 -42.52 22.74 -41.91
CA ILE A 15 -42.28 22.71 -40.47
C ILE A 15 -43.57 23.11 -39.76
N GLN A 16 -44.17 22.21 -38.99
CA GLN A 16 -45.00 22.59 -37.85
C GLN A 16 -45.02 21.45 -36.84
N TYR A 17 -44.15 21.55 -35.84
CA TYR A 17 -44.37 21.12 -34.46
C TYR A 17 -45.51 20.13 -34.23
N LEU A 18 -45.36 18.88 -34.67
CA LEU A 18 -46.02 17.76 -34.02
C LEU A 18 -45.00 17.16 -33.07
N TRP A 19 -44.81 17.88 -31.96
CA TRP A 19 -44.38 17.27 -30.71
C TRP A 19 -45.12 15.95 -30.61
N CYS A 20 -44.37 14.85 -30.50
CA CYS A 20 -44.93 13.55 -30.25
C CYS A 20 -45.44 13.52 -28.79
N LEU A 21 -46.40 14.39 -28.46
CA LEU A 21 -47.18 14.46 -27.23
C LEU A 21 -48.26 13.36 -27.23
N HIS A 22 -48.15 12.38 -28.12
CA HIS A 22 -48.96 11.16 -28.15
C HIS A 22 -48.16 9.92 -27.73
N CYS A 23 -47.13 10.13 -26.91
CA CYS A 23 -46.75 9.17 -25.88
C CYS A 23 -47.07 9.75 -24.48
N GLY A 24 -48.12 10.57 -24.40
CA GLY A 24 -48.79 10.88 -23.14
C GLY A 24 -49.51 9.63 -22.67
N HIS A 25 -48.99 9.04 -21.61
CA HIS A 25 -49.63 7.97 -20.85
C HIS A 25 -51.05 8.40 -20.47
N ILE A 26 -52.06 7.93 -21.21
CA ILE A 26 -53.38 7.80 -20.61
C ILE A 26 -53.19 6.77 -19.51
N TYR A 27 -53.20 7.20 -18.25
CA TYR A 27 -53.50 6.33 -17.11
C TYR A 27 -54.92 5.79 -17.32
N ARG A 28 -55.05 4.78 -18.18
CA ARG A 28 -56.12 3.80 -18.13
C ARG A 28 -55.41 2.50 -17.90
N GLY A 29 -55.54 2.00 -16.67
CA GLY A 29 -54.94 0.75 -16.24
C GLY A 29 -55.14 -0.33 -17.29
N ARG A 30 -54.08 -0.62 -18.04
CA ARG A 30 -53.99 -1.84 -18.81
C ARG A 30 -52.53 -2.19 -18.95
N ASN A 31 -52.21 -3.28 -18.29
CA ASN A 31 -50.95 -4.00 -18.32
C ASN A 31 -50.76 -4.53 -19.76
N GLU A 32 -50.37 -3.67 -20.70
CA GLU A 32 -50.10 -4.06 -22.08
C GLU A 32 -48.60 -4.17 -22.27
N SER A 33 -48.09 -5.37 -21.96
CA SER A 33 -46.83 -5.88 -22.47
C SER A 33 -46.81 -5.67 -23.98
N CYS A 34 -46.00 -4.72 -24.46
CA CYS A 34 -45.77 -4.52 -25.89
C CYS A 34 -45.00 -5.72 -26.46
N SER A 35 -45.72 -6.80 -26.75
CA SER A 35 -45.19 -8.05 -27.33
C SER A 35 -45.41 -8.16 -28.85
N GLY A 36 -46.05 -7.16 -29.48
CA GLY A 36 -46.23 -7.09 -30.94
C GLY A 36 -45.21 -6.15 -31.62
N PRO A 37 -45.09 -6.16 -32.96
CA PRO A 37 -44.28 -5.20 -33.70
C PRO A 37 -44.93 -3.80 -33.58
N GLY A 38 -44.71 -3.13 -32.44
CA GLY A 38 -45.22 -1.79 -32.17
C GLY A 38 -44.77 -0.80 -33.24
N SER A 39 -45.47 0.32 -33.39
CA SER A 39 -45.16 1.35 -34.39
C SER A 39 -43.67 1.71 -34.42
N LYS A 40 -43.15 2.18 -35.56
CA LYS A 40 -41.73 2.61 -35.69
C LYS A 40 -41.31 3.56 -34.55
N ALA A 41 -42.21 4.44 -34.13
CA ALA A 41 -42.01 5.35 -33.01
C ALA A 41 -41.87 4.62 -31.65
N CYS A 42 -42.69 3.61 -31.38
CA CYS A 42 -42.61 2.80 -30.16
C CYS A 42 -41.27 2.04 -30.06
N ARG A 43 -40.82 1.43 -31.16
CA ARG A 43 -39.53 0.74 -31.20
C ARG A 43 -38.36 1.69 -30.94
N GLU A 44 -38.42 2.89 -31.50
CA GLU A 44 -37.39 3.92 -31.29
C GLU A 44 -37.42 4.48 -29.86
N LYS A 45 -38.59 4.59 -29.23
CA LYS A 45 -38.69 4.95 -27.81
C LYS A 45 -37.99 3.91 -26.94
N MET A 46 -38.32 2.62 -27.09
CA MET A 46 -37.64 1.53 -26.35
C MET A 46 -36.12 1.56 -26.54
N ARG A 47 -35.64 1.82 -27.75
CA ARG A 47 -34.20 1.92 -28.04
C ARG A 47 -33.53 3.08 -27.27
N ARG A 48 -34.18 4.24 -27.21
CA ARG A 48 -33.68 5.42 -26.47
C ARG A 48 -33.76 5.23 -24.96
N ASP A 49 -34.84 4.64 -24.46
CA ASP A 49 -35.01 4.32 -23.04
C ASP A 49 -33.88 3.38 -22.58
N LYS A 50 -33.65 2.27 -23.29
CA LYS A 50 -32.53 1.35 -23.00
C LYS A 50 -31.15 2.00 -23.05
N LEU A 51 -30.96 2.99 -23.94
CA LEU A 51 -29.70 3.74 -23.99
C LEU A 51 -29.57 4.66 -22.78
N ASN A 52 -30.64 5.34 -22.39
CA ASN A 52 -30.65 6.24 -21.24
C ASN A 52 -30.45 5.46 -19.93
N ASP A 53 -31.02 4.26 -19.80
CA ASP A 53 -30.78 3.36 -18.66
C ASP A 53 -29.28 3.09 -18.48
N ARG A 54 -28.56 2.77 -19.58
CA ARG A 54 -27.11 2.55 -19.54
C ARG A 54 -26.32 3.79 -19.12
N PHE A 55 -26.76 4.98 -19.50
CA PHE A 55 -26.12 6.23 -19.06
C PHE A 55 -26.40 6.51 -17.57
N ALA A 56 -27.59 6.19 -17.08
CA ALA A 56 -27.95 6.29 -15.67
C ALA A 56 -27.11 5.31 -14.83
N ASP A 57 -27.01 4.06 -15.25
CA ASP A 57 -26.17 3.03 -14.61
C ASP A 57 -24.71 3.50 -14.57
N LEU A 58 -24.16 3.94 -15.70
CA LEU A 58 -22.79 4.44 -15.76
C LEU A 58 -22.58 5.64 -14.82
N SER A 59 -23.50 6.60 -14.80
CA SER A 59 -23.41 7.75 -13.88
C SER A 59 -23.42 7.31 -12.41
N SER A 60 -24.18 6.28 -12.05
CA SER A 60 -24.25 5.77 -10.68
C SER A 60 -22.95 5.09 -10.24
N ILE A 61 -22.27 4.41 -11.16
CA ILE A 61 -20.97 3.75 -10.93
C ILE A 61 -19.87 4.80 -10.74
N LEU A 62 -19.88 5.87 -11.55
CA LEU A 62 -18.84 6.89 -11.52
C LEU A 62 -18.89 7.77 -10.26
N GLU A 63 -20.09 8.06 -9.75
CA GLU A 63 -20.28 8.93 -8.59
C GLU A 63 -21.29 8.32 -7.60
N PRO A 64 -20.88 7.32 -6.80
CA PRO A 64 -21.74 6.72 -5.81
C PRO A 64 -22.23 7.78 -4.80
N GLY A 65 -23.55 7.89 -4.64
CA GLY A 65 -24.17 8.81 -3.66
C GLY A 65 -24.45 10.23 -4.17
N ARG A 66 -24.15 10.56 -5.43
CA ARG A 66 -24.61 11.81 -6.06
C ARG A 66 -25.79 11.54 -7.00
N PRO A 67 -26.68 12.54 -7.23
CA PRO A 67 -27.74 12.42 -8.22
C PRO A 67 -27.15 12.18 -9.61
N ALA A 68 -27.83 11.35 -10.41
CA ALA A 68 -27.38 10.97 -11.74
C ALA A 68 -27.19 12.22 -12.62
N LYS A 69 -26.02 12.32 -13.26
CA LYS A 69 -25.72 13.39 -14.22
C LYS A 69 -26.59 13.17 -15.46
N THR A 70 -27.05 14.27 -16.08
CA THR A 70 -27.87 14.22 -17.30
C THR A 70 -27.07 14.49 -18.57
N ASP A 71 -25.89 15.10 -18.46
CA ASP A 71 -25.02 15.38 -19.61
C ASP A 71 -24.22 14.13 -20.01
N LYS A 72 -24.52 13.63 -21.21
CA LYS A 72 -23.89 12.43 -21.77
C LYS A 72 -22.40 12.62 -22.07
N THR A 73 -21.99 13.83 -22.46
CA THR A 73 -20.57 14.07 -22.79
C THR A 73 -19.72 14.11 -21.52
N ALA A 74 -20.21 14.76 -20.47
CA ALA A 74 -19.59 14.74 -19.15
C ALA A 74 -19.47 13.33 -18.58
N ILE A 75 -20.53 12.51 -18.64
CA ILE A 75 -20.50 11.11 -18.16
C ILE A 75 -19.41 10.31 -18.88
N LEU A 76 -19.31 10.43 -20.20
CA LEU A 76 -18.28 9.73 -20.97
C LEU A 76 -16.87 10.23 -20.63
N GLY A 77 -16.70 11.55 -20.48
CA GLY A 77 -15.44 12.16 -20.06
C GLY A 77 -14.98 11.66 -18.69
N ASP A 78 -15.90 11.62 -17.72
CA ASP A 78 -15.63 11.10 -16.38
C ASP A 78 -15.31 9.61 -16.40
N ALA A 79 -16.02 8.80 -17.21
CA ALA A 79 -15.72 7.39 -17.37
C ALA A 79 -14.29 7.14 -17.89
N ILE A 80 -13.87 7.90 -18.90
CA ILE A 80 -12.51 7.82 -19.44
C ILE A 80 -11.48 8.19 -18.37
N ARG A 81 -11.72 9.29 -17.64
CA ARG A 81 -10.83 9.74 -16.58
C ARG A 81 -10.68 8.70 -15.47
N VAL A 82 -11.79 8.18 -14.94
CA VAL A 82 -11.78 7.17 -13.86
C VAL A 82 -11.10 5.88 -14.34
N LEU A 83 -11.37 5.42 -15.57
CA LEU A 83 -10.72 4.23 -16.11
C LEU A 83 -9.20 4.39 -16.23
N ASN A 84 -8.72 5.56 -16.67
CA ASN A 84 -7.28 5.82 -16.74
C ASN A 84 -6.63 5.87 -15.36
N GLN A 85 -7.31 6.50 -14.39
CA GLN A 85 -6.84 6.55 -13.01
C GLN A 85 -6.72 5.14 -12.40
N LEU A 86 -7.78 4.32 -12.51
CA LEU A 86 -7.77 2.95 -12.00
C LEU A 86 -6.72 2.07 -12.68
N ARG A 87 -6.45 2.27 -13.97
CA ARG A 87 -5.35 1.57 -14.66
C ARG A 87 -3.98 1.97 -14.11
N ALA A 88 -3.75 3.26 -13.85
CA ALA A 88 -2.50 3.74 -13.27
C ALA A 88 -2.30 3.17 -11.86
N GLU A 89 -3.31 3.27 -11.00
CA GLU A 89 -3.29 2.73 -9.63
C GLU A 89 -3.06 1.21 -9.63
N SER A 90 -3.75 0.48 -10.52
CA SER A 90 -3.55 -0.97 -10.65
C SER A 90 -2.13 -1.33 -11.06
N GLN A 91 -1.50 -0.51 -11.92
CA GLN A 91 -0.13 -0.74 -12.35
C GLN A 91 0.88 -0.41 -11.25
N GLU A 92 0.67 0.69 -10.52
CA GLU A 92 1.49 1.06 -9.35
C GLU A 92 1.42 -0.01 -8.25
N LEU A 93 0.22 -0.50 -7.93
CA LEU A 93 0.04 -1.58 -6.96
C LEU A 93 0.72 -2.87 -7.40
N LYS A 94 0.70 -3.19 -8.70
CA LYS A 94 1.40 -4.35 -9.24
C LYS A 94 2.92 -4.22 -9.03
N VAL A 95 3.50 -3.07 -9.37
CA VAL A 95 4.92 -2.79 -9.17
C VAL A 95 5.30 -2.83 -7.69
N ALA A 96 4.49 -2.24 -6.82
CA ALA A 96 4.72 -2.26 -5.37
C ALA A 96 4.67 -3.69 -4.80
N ASN A 97 3.75 -4.52 -5.28
CA ASN A 97 3.64 -5.92 -4.88
C ASN A 97 4.86 -6.73 -5.34
N GLU A 98 5.29 -6.56 -6.61
CA GLU A 98 6.51 -7.19 -7.12
C GLU A 98 7.74 -6.82 -6.28
N LYS A 99 7.88 -5.54 -5.92
CA LYS A 99 8.95 -5.07 -5.04
C LYS A 99 8.89 -5.71 -3.64
N LEU A 100 7.71 -5.74 -3.01
CA LEU A 100 7.55 -6.37 -1.70
C LEU A 100 7.88 -7.87 -1.74
N GLN A 101 7.55 -8.56 -2.83
CA GLN A 101 7.92 -9.96 -3.00
C GLN A 101 9.43 -10.16 -3.13
N GLU A 102 10.12 -9.25 -3.81
CA GLU A 102 11.58 -9.24 -3.88
C GLU A 102 12.21 -8.99 -2.51
N ASP A 103 11.75 -7.97 -1.78
CA ASP A 103 12.22 -7.65 -0.43
C ASP A 103 12.01 -8.84 0.53
N ILE A 104 10.86 -9.53 0.46
CA ILE A 104 10.60 -10.75 1.23
C ILE A 104 11.59 -11.87 0.89
N LYS A 105 11.97 -12.03 -0.38
CA LYS A 105 12.96 -13.03 -0.78
C LYS A 105 14.34 -12.67 -0.24
N ASN A 106 14.75 -11.42 -0.39
CA ASN A 106 16.04 -10.91 0.09
C ASN A 106 16.16 -11.08 1.61
N LEU A 107 15.15 -10.66 2.37
CA LEU A 107 15.13 -10.82 3.83
C LEU A 107 15.14 -12.29 4.28
N LYS A 108 14.51 -13.20 3.51
CA LYS A 108 14.59 -14.64 3.79
C LYS A 108 16.01 -15.18 3.62
N THR A 109 16.70 -14.74 2.58
CA THR A 109 18.10 -15.10 2.32
C THR A 109 19.01 -14.55 3.41
N GLU A 110 18.96 -13.25 3.70
CA GLU A 110 19.77 -12.61 4.74
C GLU A 110 19.55 -13.24 6.12
N LYS A 111 18.30 -13.52 6.49
CA LYS A 111 17.97 -14.23 7.74
C LYS A 111 18.63 -15.63 7.80
N ASN A 112 18.72 -16.34 6.67
CA ASN A 112 19.36 -17.64 6.63
C ASN A 112 20.88 -17.52 6.76
N GLU A 113 21.50 -16.58 6.06
CA GLU A 113 22.94 -16.30 6.15
C GLU A 113 23.36 -15.93 7.58
N LEU A 114 22.61 -15.04 8.25
CA LEU A 114 22.83 -14.70 9.65
C LEU A 114 22.69 -15.91 10.59
N ARG A 115 21.81 -16.86 10.28
CA ARG A 115 21.66 -18.09 11.05
C ARG A 115 22.87 -19.00 10.88
N GLU A 116 23.42 -19.08 9.67
CA GLU A 116 24.62 -19.85 9.37
C GLU A 116 25.85 -19.23 10.06
N GLU A 117 26.06 -17.93 9.91
CA GLU A 117 27.16 -17.20 10.55
C GLU A 117 27.09 -17.31 12.08
N LYS A 118 25.90 -17.12 12.67
CA LYS A 118 25.69 -17.33 14.11
C LYS A 118 26.07 -18.73 14.56
N GLY A 119 25.79 -19.75 13.75
CA GLY A 119 26.17 -21.14 14.02
C GLY A 119 27.69 -21.32 14.01
N LEU A 120 28.36 -20.77 13.00
CA LEU A 120 29.82 -20.83 12.87
C LEU A 120 30.53 -20.12 14.03
N LEU A 121 30.07 -18.91 14.38
CA LEU A 121 30.62 -18.15 15.52
C LEU A 121 30.40 -18.86 16.85
N LYS A 122 29.26 -19.52 17.04
CA LYS A 122 29.01 -20.33 18.25
C LYS A 122 29.98 -21.50 18.35
N ALA A 123 30.21 -22.21 17.25
CA ALA A 123 31.15 -23.33 17.21
C ALA A 123 32.61 -22.87 17.43
N ASP A 124 33.02 -21.74 16.85
CA ASP A 124 34.34 -21.15 17.08
C ASP A 124 34.52 -20.71 18.54
N LYS A 125 33.51 -20.05 19.11
CA LYS A 125 33.50 -19.69 20.53
C LYS A 125 33.69 -20.91 21.43
N GLU A 126 32.92 -21.98 21.22
CA GLU A 126 33.02 -23.21 22.00
C GLU A 126 34.42 -23.87 21.86
N ARG A 127 35.00 -23.84 20.66
CA ARG A 127 36.36 -24.33 20.40
C ARG A 127 37.42 -23.54 21.18
N ILE A 128 37.36 -22.21 21.15
CA ILE A 128 38.31 -21.35 21.87
C ILE A 128 38.15 -21.52 23.39
N GLU A 129 36.92 -21.58 23.88
CA GLU A 129 36.64 -21.82 25.31
C GLU A 129 37.21 -23.16 25.79
N GLN A 130 37.13 -24.21 24.96
CA GLN A 130 37.77 -25.51 25.24
C GLN A 130 39.29 -25.40 25.29
N GLN A 131 39.91 -24.68 24.34
CA GLN A 131 41.36 -24.44 24.35
C GLN A 131 41.81 -23.67 25.59
N MET A 132 41.08 -22.64 25.99
CA MET A 132 41.34 -21.87 27.22
C MET A 132 41.20 -22.73 28.47
N LYS A 133 40.16 -23.58 28.54
CA LYS A 133 39.98 -24.51 29.66
C LYS A 133 41.10 -25.54 29.73
N ALA A 134 41.57 -26.04 28.58
CA ALA A 134 42.72 -26.95 28.52
C ALA A 134 44.04 -26.27 28.92
N MET A 135 44.26 -25.01 28.53
CA MET A 135 45.44 -24.21 28.96
C MET A 135 45.39 -23.83 30.44
N ALA A 136 44.21 -23.59 31.01
CA ALA A 136 44.03 -23.36 32.44
C ALA A 136 44.31 -24.60 33.31
N ILE A 137 44.47 -25.78 32.70
CA ILE A 137 44.86 -27.04 33.37
C ILE A 137 46.40 -27.25 33.31
N VAL A 138 47.20 -26.24 32.91
CA VAL A 138 48.62 -26.21 33.27
C VAL A 138 48.72 -26.04 34.79
N PRO A 139 49.40 -26.92 35.55
CA PRO A 139 49.46 -26.82 37.00
C PRO A 139 50.08 -25.48 37.41
N GLY A 140 49.25 -24.57 37.93
CA GLY A 140 49.69 -23.36 38.59
C GLY A 140 50.34 -23.70 39.92
N GLY A 141 51.58 -24.16 39.88
CA GLY A 141 52.45 -24.31 41.03
C GLY A 141 53.74 -23.53 40.77
N ILE A 142 54.04 -22.59 41.68
CA ILE A 142 55.28 -21.79 41.79
C ILE A 142 55.23 -20.46 41.00
N VAL A 143 54.50 -19.48 41.54
CA VAL A 143 54.88 -18.05 41.42
C VAL A 143 55.27 -17.58 42.84
N PRO A 144 56.45 -16.97 43.06
CA PRO A 144 56.89 -16.57 44.40
C PRO A 144 56.00 -15.45 44.98
N PRO A 145 55.83 -15.36 46.32
CA PRO A 145 55.04 -14.30 46.91
C PRO A 145 55.79 -12.96 46.79
N HIS A 146 55.19 -11.98 46.11
CA HIS A 146 55.64 -10.60 46.21
C HIS A 146 55.30 -10.04 47.61
N PRO A 147 56.21 -9.28 48.25
CA PRO A 147 55.99 -8.73 49.59
C PRO A 147 54.92 -7.63 49.54
N ALA A 148 53.94 -7.74 50.44
CA ALA A 148 52.86 -6.78 50.60
C ALA A 148 53.40 -5.43 51.10
N ALA A 149 53.35 -4.42 50.23
CA ALA A 149 53.50 -3.03 50.63
C ALA A 149 52.13 -2.50 51.10
N TYR A 150 51.99 -2.34 52.41
CA TYR A 150 51.18 -1.36 53.15
C TYR A 150 49.88 -0.88 52.45
N GLN A 151 48.74 -1.45 52.86
CA GLN A 151 47.42 -0.87 52.61
C GLN A 151 46.98 -0.09 53.86
N ALA A 152 46.87 1.24 53.74
CA ALA A 152 46.09 2.07 54.63
C ALA A 152 45.03 2.77 53.78
N GLY A 153 43.76 2.38 53.93
CA GLY A 153 42.66 3.00 53.19
C GLY A 153 41.46 2.08 53.10
N VAL A 154 40.58 2.19 54.09
CA VAL A 154 39.31 1.48 54.21
C VAL A 154 38.45 1.68 52.96
N ASN A 155 38.11 0.59 52.26
CA ASN A 155 36.83 0.48 51.56
C ASN A 155 36.40 -0.99 51.47
N LYS A 156 35.30 -1.31 52.15
CA LYS A 156 34.64 -2.62 52.15
C LYS A 156 33.93 -2.83 50.81
N PHE A 157 34.51 -3.61 49.91
CA PHE A 157 33.76 -4.50 49.04
C PHE A 157 34.54 -5.80 48.88
N MET A 158 33.90 -6.91 49.21
CA MET A 158 34.46 -8.25 49.04
C MET A 158 34.75 -8.48 47.56
N ALA A 159 36.04 -8.56 47.22
CA ALA A 159 36.48 -8.97 45.90
C ALA A 159 36.23 -10.48 45.75
N PHE A 160 35.14 -10.83 45.08
CA PHE A 160 34.98 -12.18 44.54
C PHE A 160 35.96 -12.36 43.37
N PRO A 161 36.82 -13.39 43.35
CA PRO A 161 37.96 -13.44 42.41
C PRO A 161 37.64 -13.77 40.94
N SER A 162 36.38 -13.79 40.50
CA SER A 162 36.03 -14.45 39.23
C SER A 162 35.50 -13.56 38.10
N TYR A 163 35.31 -12.26 38.30
CA TYR A 163 35.03 -11.35 37.19
C TYR A 163 35.93 -10.13 37.35
N GLY A 164 37.04 -10.13 36.61
CA GLY A 164 37.89 -8.95 36.46
C GLY A 164 37.07 -7.80 35.88
N GLY A 165 36.70 -6.85 36.73
CA GLY A 165 36.21 -5.56 36.32
C GLY A 165 37.36 -4.78 35.70
N TYR A 166 37.58 -4.97 34.40
CA TYR A 166 38.25 -3.94 33.61
C TYR A 166 37.21 -2.84 33.39
N PRO A 167 37.36 -1.67 34.02
CA PRO A 167 36.44 -0.60 33.72
C PRO A 167 36.68 -0.12 32.29
N MET A 168 35.66 -0.23 31.45
CA MET A 168 35.71 0.22 30.05
C MET A 168 35.98 1.72 29.89
N TRP A 169 35.90 2.52 30.98
CA TRP A 169 36.22 3.95 30.96
C TRP A 169 37.68 4.23 30.55
N GLN A 170 38.59 3.26 30.71
CA GLN A 170 40.00 3.40 30.29
C GLN A 170 40.16 3.46 28.76
N TYR A 171 39.15 3.09 27.98
CA TYR A 171 39.16 3.11 26.51
C TYR A 171 38.37 4.28 25.92
N ILE A 172 37.84 5.19 26.75
CA ILE A 172 37.12 6.36 26.27
C ILE A 172 38.15 7.44 25.87
N PRO A 173 38.15 7.92 24.61
CA PRO A 173 39.04 8.99 24.20
C PRO A 173 38.79 10.26 25.02
N PRO A 174 39.83 11.01 25.45
CA PRO A 174 39.65 12.25 26.21
C PRO A 174 38.72 13.27 25.54
N ALA A 175 38.69 13.28 24.20
CA ALA A 175 37.79 14.13 23.41
C ALA A 175 36.30 13.81 23.62
N ALA A 176 35.95 12.59 24.02
CA ALA A 176 34.57 12.19 24.31
C ALA A 176 34.13 12.55 25.74
N LEU A 177 35.08 12.95 26.60
CA LEU A 177 34.82 13.47 27.95
C LEU A 177 34.78 15.00 27.98
N ASP A 178 34.98 15.65 26.83
CA ASP A 178 34.92 17.11 26.71
C ASP A 178 33.47 17.61 26.68
N THR A 179 32.93 17.87 27.86
CA THR A 179 31.59 18.45 28.03
C THR A 179 31.59 19.98 27.87
N SER A 180 32.71 20.60 27.46
CA SER A 180 32.80 22.06 27.37
C SER A 180 31.84 22.66 26.35
N GLN A 181 31.42 21.90 25.32
CA GLN A 181 30.46 22.35 24.30
C GLN A 181 29.02 21.85 24.49
N ASP A 182 28.73 21.09 25.55
CA ASP A 182 27.41 20.47 25.74
C ASP A 182 26.29 21.53 25.93
N HIS A 183 26.65 22.71 26.44
CA HIS A 183 25.77 23.87 26.58
C HIS A 183 25.38 24.55 25.25
N VAL A 184 26.09 24.26 24.15
CA VAL A 184 25.78 24.80 22.80
C VAL A 184 24.81 23.88 22.05
N LEU A 185 24.86 22.58 22.32
CA LEU A 185 24.08 21.55 21.60
C LEU A 185 22.70 21.31 22.20
N ARG A 186 22.44 21.78 23.43
CA ARG A 186 21.13 21.64 24.08
C ARG A 186 20.52 23.02 24.33
N PRO A 187 19.42 23.38 23.63
CA PRO A 187 18.70 24.60 23.96
C PRO A 187 18.17 24.52 25.41
N PRO A 188 18.15 25.65 26.14
CA PRO A 188 17.65 25.68 27.51
C PRO A 188 16.19 25.22 27.52
N VAL A 189 15.92 24.16 28.29
CA VAL A 189 14.56 23.67 28.53
C VAL A 189 13.84 24.78 29.31
N ALA A 190 12.87 25.42 28.65
CA ALA A 190 11.91 26.31 29.27
C ALA A 190 10.76 25.52 29.91
#